data_AF-A0A0P0AIL5-F1
#
_entry.id   AF-A0A0P0AIL5-F1
#
_cell.length_a   1.000
_cell.length_b   1.000
_cell.length_c   1.000
_cell.angle_alpha   90.00
_cell.angle_beta   90.00
_cell.angle_gamma   90.00
#
_symmetry.space_group_name_H-M   'P 1'
#
loop_
_entity.id
_entity.type
_entity.pdbx_description
1 polymer ?
#
loop_
_entity_poly.entity_id
_entity_poly.type
_entity_poly.pdbx_seq_one_letter_code
_entity_poly.pdbx_strand_id
1 'polypeptide(L)'
;MTVRSPHRDALRILFVLRAGGSPVEPPTAEHALIFKGEARLQAFDFWMRNPDYLAAELLDLFVETQDKSYYEAAQAILDDEEPDLRRVPMVRYFFGAYERLDDALSLLRSRDLVRITGTKGANNKVLETDFVLTKTGYDTCSTAVTQEPVLQWYADRAELVAKVAGTMGGTALKQKQYQRASYAETKLGGVIPAITEDVRVRLTQLQSD
;
A
#
# COMPACT_ATOMS: atom_id res chain seq x y z
N MET A 1 18.15 -9.37 13.39
CA MET A 1 17.13 -8.51 12.75
C MET A 1 17.86 -7.49 11.92
N THR A 2 17.77 -7.56 10.60
CA THR A 2 18.27 -6.50 9.71
C THR A 2 17.50 -5.23 10.05
N VAL A 3 18.21 -4.19 10.50
CA VAL A 3 17.60 -2.89 10.83
C VAL A 3 16.98 -2.34 9.54
N ARG A 4 15.65 -2.22 9.50
CA ARG A 4 14.97 -1.56 8.38
C ARG A 4 15.41 -0.11 8.32
N SER A 5 15.65 0.40 7.12
CA SER A 5 15.92 1.82 6.93
C SER A 5 14.61 2.61 6.99
N PRO A 6 14.41 3.48 7.99
CA PRO A 6 13.19 4.30 8.07
C PRO A 6 13.01 5.20 6.84
N HIS A 7 14.11 5.51 6.12
CA HIS A 7 14.07 6.29 4.88
C HIS A 7 13.40 5.52 3.73
N ARG A 8 13.66 4.21 3.63
CA ARG A 8 13.02 3.36 2.60
C ARG A 8 11.51 3.23 2.89
N ASP A 9 11.16 3.07 4.16
CA ASP A 9 9.77 3.02 4.58
C ASP A 9 9.06 4.36 4.38
N ALA A 10 9.71 5.49 4.70
CA ALA A 10 9.20 6.84 4.42
C ALA A 10 8.93 7.04 2.92
N LEU A 11 9.86 6.64 2.05
CA LEU A 11 9.70 6.77 0.61
C LEU A 11 8.50 5.94 0.11
N ARG A 12 8.40 4.67 0.52
CA ARG A 12 7.27 3.79 0.17
C ARG A 12 5.94 4.38 0.63
N ILE A 13 5.86 4.87 1.88
CA ILE A 13 4.65 5.53 2.41
C ILE A 13 4.32 6.79 1.60
N LEU A 14 5.32 7.59 1.21
CA LEU A 14 5.09 8.80 0.41
C LEU A 14 4.43 8.49 -0.94
N PHE A 15 4.91 7.45 -1.67
CA PHE A 15 4.29 7.02 -2.92
C PHE A 15 2.89 6.44 -2.71
N VAL A 16 2.66 5.68 -1.64
CA VAL A 16 1.33 5.17 -1.27
C VAL A 16 0.34 6.32 -1.04
N LEU A 17 0.74 7.33 -0.28
CA LEU A 17 -0.09 8.50 0.01
C LEU A 17 -0.41 9.28 -1.27
N ARG A 18 0.54 9.38 -2.20
CA ARG A 18 0.34 10.04 -3.49
C ARG A 18 -0.66 9.31 -4.38
N ALA A 19 -0.53 7.98 -4.53
CA ALA A 19 -1.40 7.21 -5.41
C ALA A 19 -2.82 7.03 -4.82
N GLY A 20 -2.91 6.83 -3.50
CA GLY A 20 -4.19 6.55 -2.83
C GLY A 20 -4.92 7.77 -2.26
N GLY A 21 -4.35 8.98 -2.37
CA GLY A 21 -4.92 10.21 -1.84
C GLY A 21 -5.97 10.84 -2.75
N SER A 22 -6.94 11.53 -2.16
CA SER A 22 -7.94 12.34 -2.88
C SER A 22 -7.57 13.82 -2.83
N PRO A 23 -8.01 14.65 -3.79
CA PRO A 23 -7.86 16.11 -3.70
C PRO A 23 -8.38 16.65 -2.37
N VAL A 24 -7.70 17.67 -1.82
CA VAL A 24 -8.16 18.36 -0.61
C VAL A 24 -9.29 19.32 -0.97
N GLU A 25 -10.35 19.32 -0.15
CA GLU A 25 -11.48 20.22 -0.30
C GLU A 25 -11.68 21.08 0.97
N PRO A 26 -11.65 22.41 0.87
CA PRO A 26 -11.37 23.21 -0.33
C PRO A 26 -9.89 23.10 -0.77
N PRO A 27 -9.57 23.29 -2.06
CA PRO A 27 -8.19 23.29 -2.54
C PRO A 27 -7.36 24.36 -1.82
N THR A 28 -6.15 24.01 -1.40
CA THR A 28 -5.18 24.94 -0.82
C THR A 28 -3.87 24.91 -1.61
N ALA A 29 -3.09 25.98 -1.56
CA ALA A 29 -1.79 26.02 -2.24
C ALA A 29 -0.75 25.09 -1.59
N GLU A 30 -0.91 24.79 -0.29
CA GLU A 30 0.04 23.99 0.48
C GLU A 30 -0.29 22.48 0.50
N HIS A 31 -1.55 22.10 0.31
CA HIS A 31 -2.01 20.72 0.44
C HIS A 31 -2.45 20.17 -0.91
N ALA A 32 -1.79 19.10 -1.35
CA ALA A 32 -2.09 18.48 -2.63
C ALA A 32 -3.21 17.43 -2.49
N LEU A 33 -3.03 16.49 -1.56
CA LEU A 33 -3.94 15.36 -1.38
C LEU A 33 -4.20 15.10 0.10
N ILE A 34 -5.33 14.46 0.39
CA ILE A 34 -5.64 13.87 1.68
C ILE A 34 -5.86 12.36 1.50
N PHE A 35 -5.17 11.58 2.31
CA PHE A 35 -5.37 10.15 2.43
C PHE A 35 -6.10 9.87 3.75
N LYS A 36 -7.29 9.30 3.66
CA LYS A 36 -8.14 9.07 4.84
C LYS A 36 -7.94 7.69 5.47
N GLY A 37 -7.78 7.67 6.78
CA GLY A 37 -7.74 6.46 7.60
C GLY A 37 -6.40 5.70 7.63
N GLU A 38 -5.82 5.58 8.82
CA GLU A 38 -4.62 4.76 9.05
C GLU A 38 -4.81 3.28 8.72
N ALA A 39 -5.97 2.69 9.00
CA ALA A 39 -6.25 1.31 8.63
C ALA A 39 -6.21 1.10 7.10
N ARG A 40 -6.61 2.11 6.33
CA ARG A 40 -6.49 2.09 4.86
C ARG A 40 -5.02 2.19 4.45
N LEU A 41 -4.23 3.02 5.12
CA LEU A 41 -2.80 3.16 4.85
C LEU A 41 -2.04 1.85 5.12
N GLN A 42 -2.36 1.15 6.22
CA GLN A 42 -1.80 -0.17 6.54
C GLN A 42 -2.14 -1.21 5.46
N ALA A 43 -3.35 -1.18 4.90
CA ALA A 43 -3.74 -2.08 3.83
C ALA A 43 -2.97 -1.81 2.53
N PHE A 44 -2.81 -0.53 2.14
CA PHE A 44 -1.97 -0.16 1.01
C PHE A 44 -0.51 -0.58 1.22
N ASP A 45 0.02 -0.32 2.41
CA ASP A 45 1.39 -0.70 2.75
C ASP A 45 1.58 -2.22 2.68
N PHE A 46 0.60 -2.99 3.14
CA PHE A 46 0.64 -4.45 3.04
C PHE A 46 0.86 -4.95 1.61
N TRP A 47 0.11 -4.43 0.64
CA TRP A 47 0.27 -4.83 -0.76
C TRP A 47 1.57 -4.32 -1.38
N MET A 48 2.04 -3.13 -1.00
CA MET A 48 3.38 -2.65 -1.42
C MET A 48 4.52 -3.54 -0.92
N ARG A 49 4.32 -4.18 0.24
CA ARG A 49 5.34 -5.02 0.89
C ARG A 49 5.26 -6.49 0.53
N ASN A 50 4.11 -6.95 0.03
CA ASN A 50 3.87 -8.34 -0.34
C ASN A 50 3.32 -8.34 -1.78
N PRO A 51 4.21 -8.25 -2.79
CA PRO A 51 3.80 -8.12 -4.19
C PRO A 51 2.99 -9.33 -4.70
N ASP A 52 3.23 -10.52 -4.15
CA ASP A 52 2.43 -11.73 -4.38
C ASP A 52 0.96 -11.54 -3.98
N TYR A 53 0.68 -10.90 -2.84
CA TYR A 53 -0.68 -10.53 -2.46
C TYR A 53 -1.27 -9.48 -3.39
N LEU A 54 -0.49 -8.51 -3.86
CA LEU A 54 -0.96 -7.55 -4.86
C LEU A 54 -1.33 -8.25 -6.18
N ALA A 55 -0.47 -9.15 -6.67
CA ALA A 55 -0.73 -9.95 -7.87
C ALA A 55 -2.00 -10.80 -7.72
N ALA A 56 -2.23 -11.41 -6.55
CA ALA A 56 -3.47 -12.16 -6.29
C ALA A 56 -4.73 -11.28 -6.43
N GLU A 57 -4.69 -10.04 -5.92
CA GLU A 57 -5.80 -9.10 -6.06
C GLU A 57 -5.99 -8.60 -7.50
N LEU A 58 -4.91 -8.41 -8.24
CA LEU A 58 -4.97 -8.05 -9.66
C LEU A 58 -5.61 -9.19 -10.48
N LEU A 59 -5.31 -10.45 -10.18
CA LEU A 59 -5.98 -11.59 -10.81
C LEU A 59 -7.49 -11.64 -10.46
N ASP A 60 -7.90 -11.24 -9.25
CA ASP A 60 -9.34 -11.09 -8.94
C ASP A 60 -9.99 -10.01 -9.80
N LEU A 61 -9.34 -8.85 -9.93
CA LEU A 61 -9.84 -7.77 -10.79
C LEU A 61 -9.92 -8.18 -12.26
N PHE A 62 -8.95 -8.95 -12.75
CA PHE A 62 -9.01 -9.52 -14.09
C PHE A 62 -10.23 -10.41 -14.26
N VAL A 63 -10.48 -11.33 -13.32
CA VAL A 63 -11.66 -12.22 -13.38
C VAL A 63 -12.97 -11.42 -13.36
N GLU A 64 -13.05 -10.38 -12.53
CA GLU A 64 -14.24 -9.53 -12.41
C GLU A 64 -14.50 -8.66 -13.64
N THR A 65 -13.45 -8.04 -14.19
CA THR A 65 -13.57 -7.00 -15.22
C THR A 65 -13.26 -7.47 -16.63
N GLN A 66 -12.57 -8.62 -16.76
CA GLN A 66 -11.99 -9.13 -18.00
C GLN A 66 -10.95 -8.17 -18.64
N ASP A 67 -10.46 -7.18 -17.89
CA ASP A 67 -9.40 -6.27 -18.33
C ASP A 67 -8.03 -6.96 -18.21
N LYS A 68 -7.46 -7.33 -19.37
CA LYS A 68 -6.17 -8.02 -19.48
C LYS A 68 -5.01 -7.26 -18.85
N SER A 69 -5.10 -5.93 -18.70
CA SER A 69 -4.02 -5.17 -18.08
C SER A 69 -3.76 -5.59 -16.63
N TYR A 70 -4.77 -6.08 -15.91
CA TYR A 70 -4.59 -6.62 -14.56
C TYR A 70 -3.88 -7.97 -14.56
N TYR A 71 -4.18 -8.83 -15.52
CA TYR A 71 -3.47 -10.10 -15.70
C TYR A 71 -2.00 -9.86 -16.03
N GLU A 72 -1.73 -8.99 -17.00
CA GLU A 72 -0.37 -8.62 -17.42
C GLU A 72 0.43 -8.00 -16.26
N ALA A 73 -0.21 -7.14 -15.45
CA ALA A 73 0.43 -6.58 -14.27
C ALA A 73 0.75 -7.64 -13.19
N ALA A 74 -0.15 -8.60 -12.96
CA ALA A 74 0.09 -9.71 -12.04
C ALA A 74 1.22 -10.62 -12.54
N GLN A 75 1.28 -10.87 -13.86
CA GLN A 75 2.34 -11.63 -14.50
C GLN A 75 3.69 -10.95 -14.35
N ALA A 76 3.78 -9.66 -14.68
CA ALA A 76 5.01 -8.88 -14.55
C ALA A 76 5.56 -8.90 -13.11
N ILE A 77 4.70 -8.81 -12.08
CA ILE A 77 5.13 -8.91 -10.68
C ILE A 77 5.86 -10.24 -10.39
N LEU A 78 5.38 -11.35 -10.96
CA LEU A 78 5.97 -12.67 -10.74
C LEU A 78 7.21 -12.92 -11.61
N ASP A 79 7.21 -12.41 -12.85
CA ASP A 79 8.31 -12.53 -13.80
C ASP A 79 9.52 -11.68 -13.38
N ASP A 80 9.27 -10.51 -12.78
CA ASP A 80 10.29 -9.62 -12.21
C ASP A 80 10.81 -10.08 -10.82
N GLU A 81 10.41 -11.28 -10.37
CA GLU A 81 10.79 -11.88 -9.08
C GLU A 81 10.51 -10.99 -7.85
N GLU A 82 9.51 -10.10 -7.94
CA GLU A 82 9.25 -9.14 -6.86
C GLU A 82 8.89 -9.76 -5.50
N PRO A 83 8.14 -10.88 -5.42
CA PRO A 83 7.87 -11.54 -4.15
C PRO A 83 9.14 -11.99 -3.42
N ASP A 84 10.24 -12.21 -4.13
CA ASP A 84 11.52 -12.61 -3.54
C ASP A 84 12.44 -11.40 -3.32
N LEU A 85 12.51 -10.48 -4.29
CA LEU A 85 13.44 -9.35 -4.27
C LEU A 85 12.93 -8.13 -3.48
N ARG A 86 11.61 -7.92 -3.44
CA ARG A 86 10.99 -6.69 -2.91
C ARG A 86 10.22 -6.91 -1.62
N ARG A 87 9.97 -8.16 -1.22
CA ARG A 87 9.14 -8.47 -0.07
C ARG A 87 9.71 -7.95 1.24
N VAL A 88 8.83 -7.32 2.03
CA VAL A 88 9.13 -6.77 3.36
C VAL A 88 8.13 -7.36 4.36
N PRO A 89 8.50 -8.39 5.14
CA PRO A 89 7.54 -9.15 5.94
C PRO A 89 6.70 -8.29 6.90
N MET A 90 5.40 -8.51 6.98
CA MET A 90 4.55 -7.88 7.99
C MET A 90 4.08 -8.89 9.02
N VAL A 91 3.93 -8.43 10.26
CA VAL A 91 3.35 -9.23 11.33
C VAL A 91 1.85 -9.00 11.41
N ARG A 92 1.11 -10.04 11.76
CA ARG A 92 -0.29 -9.89 12.15
C ARG A 92 -0.36 -9.33 13.56
N TYR A 93 -1.00 -8.18 13.74
CA TYR A 93 -1.27 -7.59 15.04
C TYR A 93 -2.75 -7.30 15.21
N PHE A 94 -3.34 -7.92 16.24
CA PHE A 94 -4.78 -8.02 16.51
C PHE A 94 -5.60 -8.41 15.28
N PHE A 95 -5.88 -7.42 14.45
CA PHE A 95 -6.93 -7.39 13.45
C PHE A 95 -6.39 -7.26 12.02
N GLY A 96 -5.10 -7.38 11.78
CA GLY A 96 -4.54 -7.39 10.43
C GLY A 96 -3.03 -7.25 10.40
N ALA A 97 -2.51 -7.07 9.19
CA ALA A 97 -1.14 -6.65 8.97
C ALA A 97 -0.90 -5.28 9.61
N TYR A 98 0.20 -5.16 10.34
CA TYR A 98 0.52 -3.94 11.07
C TYR A 98 2.00 -3.59 10.95
N GLU A 99 2.25 -2.31 10.69
CA GLU A 99 3.52 -1.65 10.89
C GLU A 99 3.39 -0.48 11.87
N ARG A 100 4.40 -0.26 12.70
CA ARG A 100 4.59 1.03 13.37
C ARG A 100 5.03 2.11 12.37
N LEU A 101 4.14 3.05 12.06
CA LEU A 101 4.39 4.08 11.05
C LEU A 101 5.17 5.30 11.58
N ASP A 102 5.37 5.40 12.91
CA ASP A 102 5.92 6.60 13.57
C ASP A 102 7.27 7.05 12.99
N ASP A 103 8.20 6.12 12.76
CA ASP A 103 9.55 6.45 12.29
C ASP A 103 9.53 7.01 10.86
N ALA A 104 8.78 6.35 9.97
CA ALA A 104 8.60 6.78 8.59
C ALA A 104 7.87 8.14 8.52
N LEU A 105 6.76 8.28 9.26
CA LEU A 105 5.99 9.51 9.30
C LEU A 105 6.76 10.67 9.95
N SER A 106 7.60 10.40 10.95
CA SER A 106 8.45 11.43 11.57
C SER A 106 9.45 12.00 10.57
N LEU A 107 10.06 11.15 9.73
CA LEU A 107 10.94 11.62 8.65
C LEU A 107 10.20 12.47 7.62
N LEU A 108 9.03 12.02 7.16
CA LEU A 108 8.21 12.76 6.20
C LEU A 108 7.74 14.10 6.77
N ARG A 109 7.32 14.11 8.04
CA ARG A 109 6.87 15.32 8.74
C ARG A 109 8.01 16.30 8.98
N SER A 110 9.21 15.83 9.31
CA SER A 110 10.39 16.70 9.54
C SER A 110 10.77 17.55 8.32
N ARG A 111 10.37 17.12 7.12
CA ARG A 111 10.59 17.80 5.84
C ARG A 111 9.33 18.45 5.27
N ASP A 112 8.26 18.53 6.07
CA ASP A 112 6.93 18.99 5.67
C ASP A 112 6.41 18.34 4.37
N LEU A 113 6.69 17.05 4.17
CA LEU A 113 6.15 16.28 3.04
C LEU A 113 4.75 15.75 3.36
N VAL A 114 4.51 15.41 4.63
CA VAL A 114 3.23 14.89 5.12
C VAL A 114 2.88 15.54 6.46
N ARG A 115 1.61 15.93 6.61
CA ARG A 115 1.03 16.39 7.88
C ARG A 115 0.00 15.36 8.37
N ILE A 116 0.01 15.08 9.68
CA ILE A 116 -0.95 14.17 10.32
C ILE A 116 -2.11 14.99 10.85
N THR A 117 -3.33 14.62 10.48
CA THR A 117 -4.58 15.23 10.92
C THR A 117 -5.59 14.13 11.24
N GLY A 118 -6.86 14.48 11.42
CA GLY A 118 -7.93 13.51 11.59
C GLY A 118 -9.11 14.08 12.37
N THR A 119 -10.07 13.20 12.66
CA THR A 119 -11.28 13.56 13.40
C THR A 119 -11.21 13.09 14.84
N LYS A 120 -11.79 13.89 15.74
CA LYS A 120 -11.89 13.58 17.17
C LYS A 120 -13.35 13.55 17.60
N GLY A 121 -13.70 12.60 18.46
CA GLY A 121 -15.03 12.47 19.05
C GLY A 121 -15.23 13.35 20.28
N ALA A 122 -16.41 13.24 20.90
CA ALA A 122 -16.87 14.06 22.02
C ALA A 122 -15.93 14.09 23.25
N ASN A 123 -15.03 13.11 23.39
CA ASN A 123 -14.06 13.01 24.50
C ASN A 123 -12.61 13.23 24.05
N ASN A 124 -12.38 13.98 22.95
CA ASN A 124 -11.06 14.18 22.33
C ASN A 124 -10.37 12.87 21.88
N LYS A 125 -11.13 11.75 21.86
CA LYS A 125 -10.68 10.45 21.35
C LYS A 125 -10.53 10.55 19.83
N VAL A 126 -9.36 10.17 19.32
CA VAL A 126 -9.14 10.07 17.87
C VAL A 126 -10.07 9.01 17.30
N LEU A 127 -10.91 9.41 16.35
CA LEU A 127 -11.81 8.50 15.63
C LEU A 127 -11.16 8.01 14.34
N GLU A 128 -10.45 8.91 13.67
CA GLU A 128 -9.75 8.65 12.42
C GLU A 128 -8.46 9.46 12.39
N THR A 129 -7.38 8.84 11.92
CA THR A 129 -6.11 9.50 11.61
C THR A 129 -6.01 9.59 10.10
N ASP A 130 -5.82 10.82 9.61
CA ASP A 130 -5.69 11.15 8.18
C ASP A 130 -4.31 11.76 7.90
N PHE A 131 -3.90 11.67 6.64
CA PHE A 131 -2.59 12.14 6.21
C PHE A 131 -2.76 13.12 5.06
N VAL A 132 -2.32 14.36 5.27
CA VAL A 132 -2.28 15.38 4.23
C VAL A 132 -0.91 15.30 3.56
N LEU A 133 -0.91 15.01 2.27
CA LEU A 133 0.27 15.13 1.43
C LEU A 133 0.40 16.59 1.01
N THR A 134 1.49 17.25 1.41
CA THR A 134 1.74 18.63 1.03
C THR A 134 2.09 18.73 -0.45
N LYS A 135 2.03 19.94 -1.02
CA LYS A 135 2.49 20.17 -2.39
C LYS A 135 3.96 19.75 -2.57
N THR A 136 4.82 20.08 -1.61
CA THR A 136 6.21 19.63 -1.56
C THR A 136 6.32 18.10 -1.53
N GLY A 137 5.51 17.42 -0.71
CA GLY A 137 5.48 15.95 -0.66
C GLY A 137 5.06 15.32 -1.99
N TYR A 138 4.03 15.88 -2.63
CA TYR A 138 3.56 15.44 -3.94
C TYR A 138 4.64 15.60 -5.03
N ASP A 139 5.27 16.77 -5.10
CA ASP A 139 6.30 17.08 -6.10
C ASP A 139 7.60 16.30 -5.85
N THR A 140 7.88 15.96 -4.59
CA THR A 140 9.02 15.12 -4.20
C THR A 140 8.95 13.75 -4.86
N CYS A 141 7.76 13.14 -5.02
CA CYS A 141 7.65 11.85 -5.71
C CYS A 141 8.11 11.92 -7.17
N SER A 142 7.68 12.93 -7.93
CA SER A 142 8.12 13.11 -9.32
C SER A 142 9.61 13.44 -9.40
N THR A 143 10.09 14.29 -8.50
CA THR A 143 11.51 14.67 -8.43
C THR A 143 12.40 13.45 -8.13
N ALA A 144 11.98 12.62 -7.17
CA ALA A 144 12.69 11.41 -6.77
C ALA A 144 12.84 10.42 -7.93
N VAL A 145 11.77 10.17 -8.70
CA VAL A 145 11.82 9.32 -9.89
C VAL A 145 12.71 9.92 -10.99
N THR A 146 12.66 11.23 -11.18
CA THR A 146 13.48 11.91 -12.19
C THR A 146 14.97 11.81 -11.85
N GLN A 147 15.32 11.95 -10.57
CA GLN A 147 16.71 11.86 -10.10
C GLN A 147 17.20 10.41 -10.04
N GLU A 148 16.34 9.48 -9.60
CA GLU A 148 16.66 8.07 -9.42
C GLU A 148 15.58 7.20 -10.08
N PRO A 149 15.70 6.88 -11.38
CA PRO A 149 14.67 6.16 -12.14
C PRO A 149 14.29 4.79 -11.56
N VAL A 150 15.17 4.15 -10.78
CA VAL A 150 14.86 2.90 -10.06
C VAL A 150 13.67 3.04 -9.11
N LEU A 151 13.37 4.28 -8.66
CA LEU A 151 12.23 4.58 -7.80
C LEU A 151 10.88 4.57 -8.56
N GLN A 152 10.89 4.52 -9.89
CA GLN A 152 9.67 4.35 -10.70
C GLN A 152 8.84 3.15 -10.24
N TRP A 153 9.51 2.10 -9.77
CA TRP A 153 8.85 0.94 -9.18
C TRP A 153 7.86 1.30 -8.06
N TYR A 154 8.23 2.23 -7.17
CA TYR A 154 7.33 2.64 -6.08
C TYR A 154 6.10 3.37 -6.61
N ALA A 155 6.26 4.19 -7.66
CA ALA A 155 5.13 4.87 -8.29
C ALA A 155 4.19 3.85 -8.95
N ASP A 156 4.72 2.97 -9.79
CA ASP A 156 3.92 2.01 -10.57
C ASP A 156 3.16 1.04 -9.64
N ARG A 157 3.83 0.51 -8.61
CA ARG A 157 3.19 -0.40 -7.67
C ARG A 157 2.17 0.32 -6.79
N ALA A 158 2.42 1.56 -6.37
CA ALA A 158 1.45 2.33 -5.59
C ALA A 158 0.17 2.61 -6.40
N GLU A 159 0.28 2.85 -7.71
CA GLU A 159 -0.88 3.01 -8.60
C GLU A 159 -1.68 1.70 -8.74
N LEU A 160 -1.02 0.55 -8.89
CA LEU A 160 -1.71 -0.76 -8.89
C LEU A 160 -2.43 -1.03 -7.57
N VAL A 161 -1.78 -0.71 -6.43
CA VAL A 161 -2.39 -0.79 -5.11
C VAL A 161 -3.61 0.13 -5.00
N ALA A 162 -3.52 1.36 -5.53
CA ALA A 162 -4.65 2.29 -5.53
C ALA A 162 -5.83 1.76 -6.37
N LYS A 163 -5.55 1.13 -7.53
CA LYS A 163 -6.58 0.46 -8.36
C LYS A 163 -7.25 -0.69 -7.61
N VAL A 164 -6.47 -1.56 -6.98
CA VAL A 164 -6.98 -2.68 -6.15
C VAL A 164 -7.83 -2.19 -4.99
N ALA A 165 -7.42 -1.11 -4.34
CA ALA A 165 -8.15 -0.56 -3.22
C ALA A 165 -9.41 0.20 -3.62
N GLY A 166 -9.41 0.85 -4.79
CA GLY A 166 -10.48 1.72 -5.26
C GLY A 166 -10.92 2.74 -4.19
N THR A 167 -12.23 2.86 -4.01
CA THR A 167 -12.86 3.75 -3.01
C THR A 167 -13.03 3.11 -1.63
N MET A 168 -12.54 1.88 -1.43
CA MET A 168 -12.75 1.15 -0.18
C MET A 168 -12.03 1.81 0.99
N GLY A 169 -12.74 1.91 2.12
CA GLY A 169 -12.16 2.30 3.41
C GLY A 169 -11.42 1.15 4.09
N GLY A 170 -10.68 1.46 5.16
CA GLY A 170 -9.81 0.48 5.84
C GLY A 170 -10.53 -0.79 6.32
N THR A 171 -11.77 -0.70 6.81
CA THR A 171 -12.54 -1.87 7.25
C THR A 171 -12.84 -2.82 6.08
N ALA A 172 -13.23 -2.28 4.93
CA ALA A 172 -13.55 -3.08 3.76
C ALA A 172 -12.28 -3.71 3.16
N LEU A 173 -11.18 -2.96 3.08
CA LEU A 173 -9.89 -3.49 2.61
C LEU A 173 -9.37 -4.59 3.51
N LYS A 174 -9.52 -4.43 4.83
CA LYS A 174 -9.22 -5.48 5.78
C LYS A 174 -10.04 -6.72 5.46
N GLN A 175 -11.36 -6.62 5.30
CA GLN A 175 -12.20 -7.78 4.94
C GLN A 175 -11.72 -8.48 3.66
N LYS A 176 -11.32 -7.71 2.64
CA LYS A 176 -10.73 -8.24 1.39
C LYS A 176 -9.44 -9.03 1.67
N GLN A 177 -8.52 -8.52 2.48
CA GLN A 177 -7.30 -9.25 2.86
C GLN A 177 -7.61 -10.56 3.60
N TYR A 178 -8.66 -10.59 4.43
CA TYR A 178 -9.10 -11.80 5.14
C TYR A 178 -9.71 -12.88 4.23
N GLN A 179 -10.02 -12.58 2.96
CA GLN A 179 -10.44 -13.60 1.99
C GLN A 179 -9.28 -14.54 1.60
N ARG A 180 -8.03 -14.16 1.89
CA ARG A 180 -6.86 -15.00 1.67
C ARG A 180 -6.62 -15.89 2.89
N ALA A 181 -6.70 -17.22 2.70
CA ALA A 181 -6.53 -18.20 3.78
C ALA A 181 -5.22 -18.00 4.54
N SER A 182 -4.08 -17.88 3.85
CA SER A 182 -2.76 -17.69 4.46
C SER A 182 -2.66 -16.42 5.32
N TYR A 183 -3.40 -15.36 4.96
CA TYR A 183 -3.53 -14.15 5.78
C TYR A 183 -4.43 -14.41 7.01
N ALA A 184 -5.60 -15.01 6.80
CA ALA A 184 -6.59 -15.28 7.83
C ALA A 184 -6.11 -16.27 8.90
N GLU A 185 -5.26 -17.22 8.54
CA GLU A 185 -4.74 -18.27 9.41
C GLU A 185 -3.46 -17.87 10.17
N THR A 186 -2.82 -16.76 9.77
CA THR A 186 -1.61 -16.27 10.44
C THR A 186 -1.90 -16.03 11.92
N LYS A 187 -1.12 -16.60 12.86
CA LYS A 187 -1.35 -16.41 14.30
C LYS A 187 -1.03 -14.96 14.73
N LEU A 188 -1.61 -14.50 15.84
CA LEU A 188 -1.27 -13.20 16.43
C LEU A 188 0.24 -13.12 16.71
N GLY A 189 0.89 -12.06 16.24
CA GLY A 189 2.35 -11.86 16.32
C GLY A 189 3.16 -12.66 15.30
N GLY A 190 2.51 -13.51 14.49
CA GLY A 190 3.14 -14.27 13.42
C GLY A 190 3.44 -13.39 12.21
N VAL A 191 4.49 -13.76 11.47
CA VAL A 191 4.79 -13.18 10.15
C VAL A 191 3.79 -13.76 9.15
N ILE A 192 3.15 -12.88 8.37
CA ILE A 192 2.23 -13.29 7.30
C ILE A 192 3.07 -13.98 6.20
N PRO A 193 2.79 -15.25 5.85
CA PRO A 193 3.58 -16.01 4.88
C PRO A 193 3.41 -15.45 3.46
N ALA A 194 4.33 -15.79 2.57
CA ALA A 194 4.16 -15.52 1.14
C ALA A 194 3.14 -16.51 0.54
N ILE A 195 2.51 -16.12 -0.55
CA ILE A 195 1.57 -16.92 -1.35
C ILE A 195 2.02 -17.06 -2.81
N THR A 196 3.29 -16.75 -3.13
CA THR A 196 3.85 -16.73 -4.49
C THR A 196 3.46 -17.95 -5.32
N GLU A 197 3.63 -19.16 -4.80
CA GLU A 197 3.34 -20.39 -5.53
C GLU A 197 1.85 -20.55 -5.84
N ASP A 198 0.97 -20.22 -4.89
CA ASP A 198 -0.48 -20.25 -5.11
C ASP A 198 -0.88 -19.28 -6.24
N VAL A 199 -0.23 -18.11 -6.29
CA VAL A 199 -0.47 -17.10 -7.34
C VAL A 199 0.08 -17.56 -8.69
N ARG A 200 1.26 -18.21 -8.74
CA ARG A 200 1.81 -18.79 -9.99
C ARG A 200 0.87 -19.85 -10.57
N VAL A 201 0.37 -20.76 -9.73
CA VAL A 201 -0.60 -21.78 -10.13
C VAL A 201 -1.85 -21.13 -10.71
N ARG A 202 -2.41 -20.14 -10.01
CA ARG A 202 -3.60 -19.43 -10.45
C ARG A 202 -3.39 -18.66 -11.76
N LEU A 203 -2.24 -18.01 -11.94
CA LEU A 203 -1.90 -17.29 -13.16
C LEU A 203 -1.87 -18.21 -14.38
N THR A 204 -1.36 -19.43 -14.21
CA THR A 204 -1.29 -20.46 -15.26
C THR A 204 -2.68 -20.98 -15.64
N GLN A 205 -3.56 -21.18 -14.63
CA GLN A 205 -4.94 -21.58 -14.85
C GLN A 205 -5.69 -20.55 -15.71
N LEU A 206 -5.58 -19.27 -15.35
CA LEU A 206 -6.24 -18.17 -16.05
C LEU A 206 -5.66 -17.88 -17.45
N GLN A 207 -4.46 -18.38 -17.76
CA GLN A 207 -3.88 -18.30 -19.11
C GLN A 207 -4.54 -19.29 -20.09
N SER A 208 -5.05 -20.40 -19.56
CA SER A 208 -5.56 -21.53 -20.33
C SER A 208 -7.06 -21.42 -20.64
N ASP A 209 -7.72 -20.41 -20.06
CA ASP A 209 -9.15 -20.07 -20.23
C ASP A 209 -9.33 -18.98 -21.30
#